data_AF-A0A7K2X5S8-F1
#
_entry.id   AF-A0A7K2X5S8-F1
#
_cell.length_a   1.000
_cell.length_b   1.000
_cell.length_c   1.000
_cell.angle_alpha   90.00
_cell.angle_beta   90.00
_cell.angle_gamma   90.00
#
_symmetry.space_group_name_H-M   'P 1'
#
loop_
_entity.id
_entity.type
_entity.pdbx_description
1 polymer ?
#
loop_
_entity_poly.entity_id
_entity_poly.type
_entity_poly.pdbx_seq_one_letter_code
_entity_poly.pdbx_strand_id
1 'polypeptide(L)' 'MWHLLEPLHALLYYAPEAFDEAAALGYGTAERWPSYFAWRAAPLGTAGPVRVASAFYSFSPDMVARYVPGARP' A
#
# COMPACT_ATOMS: atom_id res chain seq x y z
N MET A 1 -21.63 4.46 9.62
CA MET A 1 -20.68 3.33 9.49
C MET A 1 -19.23 3.74 9.78
N TRP A 2 -18.72 4.87 9.26
CA TRP A 2 -17.35 5.34 9.51
C TRP A 2 -16.85 5.19 10.97
N HIS A 3 -17.54 5.78 11.94
CA HIS A 3 -17.12 5.75 13.34
C HIS A 3 -16.97 4.34 13.93
N LEU A 4 -17.66 3.33 13.37
CA LEU A 4 -17.56 1.94 13.84
C LEU A 4 -16.38 1.19 13.22
N LEU A 5 -16.03 1.51 11.97
CA LEU A 5 -14.97 0.81 11.23
C LEU A 5 -13.63 1.52 11.27
N GLU A 6 -13.62 2.83 11.56
CA GLU A 6 -12.40 3.61 11.55
C GLU A 6 -11.35 3.11 12.56
N PRO A 7 -11.68 2.68 13.79
CA PRO A 7 -10.67 2.12 14.69
C PRO A 7 -9.98 0.87 14.12
N LEU A 8 -10.71 0.02 13.40
CA LEU A 8 -10.14 -1.17 12.75
C LEU A 8 -9.29 -0.79 11.54
N HIS A 9 -9.78 0.15 10.72
CA HIS A 9 -9.06 0.69 9.57
C HIS A 9 -7.75 1.37 9.98
N ALA A 10 -7.76 2.12 11.09
CA ALA A 10 -6.60 2.83 11.62
C ALA A 10 -5.46 1.89 12.05
N LEU A 11 -5.77 0.71 12.59
CA LEU A 11 -4.75 -0.26 13.01
C LEU A 11 -3.81 -0.62 11.85
N LEU A 12 -4.34 -0.87 10.65
CA LEU A 12 -3.52 -1.22 9.49
C LEU A 12 -2.54 -0.11 9.08
N TYR A 13 -2.84 1.16 9.37
CA TYR A 13 -1.98 2.29 8.98
C TYR A 13 -1.03 2.76 10.07
N TYR A 14 -1.34 2.50 11.33
CA TYR A 14 -0.65 3.14 12.45
C TYR A 14 -0.13 2.17 13.51
N ALA A 15 -0.59 0.91 13.53
CA ALA A 15 -0.04 -0.07 14.46
C ALA A 15 1.43 -0.37 14.08
N PRO A 16 2.36 -0.38 15.05
CA PRO A 16 3.77 -0.68 14.77
C PRO A 16 3.96 -2.04 14.09
N GLU A 17 3.14 -3.03 14.45
CA GLU A 17 3.17 -4.38 13.89
C GLU A 17 2.93 -4.40 12.37
N ALA A 18 2.13 -3.45 11.84
CA ALA A 18 1.91 -3.34 10.39
C ALA A 18 3.16 -2.85 9.64
N PHE A 19 4.01 -2.07 10.30
CA PHE A 19 5.31 -1.65 9.75
C PHE A 19 6.36 -2.75 9.94
N ASP A 20 6.38 -3.42 11.09
CA ASP A 20 7.30 -4.52 11.35
C ASP A 20 7.12 -5.65 10.33
N GLU A 21 5.87 -6.02 10.03
CA GLU A 21 5.57 -7.02 9.01
C GLU A 21 5.97 -6.54 7.60
N ALA A 22 5.69 -5.27 7.25
CA ALA A 22 6.11 -4.72 5.98
C ALA A 22 7.64 -4.75 5.81
N ALA A 23 8.38 -4.43 6.87
CA ALA A 23 9.84 -4.49 6.89
C ALA A 23 10.35 -5.95 6.76
N ALA A 24 9.71 -6.90 7.45
CA ALA A 24 10.04 -8.32 7.34
C ALA A 24 9.86 -8.88 5.92
N LEU A 25 8.87 -8.35 5.18
CA LEU A 25 8.64 -8.65 3.77
C LEU A 25 9.55 -7.88 2.79
N GLY A 26 10.43 -7.00 3.31
CA GLY A 26 11.40 -6.25 2.53
C GLY A 26 10.89 -4.91 1.98
N TYR A 27 9.74 -4.42 2.42
CA TYR A 27 9.25 -3.09 2.05
C TYR A 27 9.91 -1.99 2.89
N GLY A 28 10.14 -0.84 2.29
CA GLY A 28 10.61 0.35 3.01
C GLY A 28 9.57 0.89 3.98
N THR A 29 9.97 1.18 5.21
CA THR A 29 9.08 1.71 6.27
C THR A 29 9.49 3.09 6.79
N ALA A 30 10.60 3.64 6.29
CA ALA A 30 11.05 5.00 6.61
C ALA A 30 10.10 6.08 6.06
N GLU A 31 9.38 5.76 4.99
CA GLU A 31 8.33 6.58 4.41
C GLU A 31 7.01 5.80 4.42
N ARG A 32 5.89 6.52 4.43
CA ARG A 32 4.55 5.91 4.45
C ARG A 32 4.24 5.11 3.17
N TRP A 33 4.72 5.56 2.02
CA TRP A 33 4.21 5.12 0.72
C TRP A 33 4.54 3.69 0.30
N PRO A 34 5.77 3.18 0.51
CA PRO A 34 6.12 1.82 0.07
C PRO A 34 5.24 0.76 0.73
N SER A 35 5.06 0.81 2.05
CA SER A 35 4.15 -0.11 2.76
C SER A 35 2.67 0.17 2.48
N TYR A 36 2.27 1.45 2.37
CA TYR A 36 0.88 1.83 2.05
C TYR A 36 0.40 1.22 0.72
N PHE A 37 1.17 1.38 -0.36
CA PHE A 37 0.79 0.83 -1.65
C PHE A 37 0.88 -0.70 -1.66
N ALA A 38 1.86 -1.30 -1.00
CA ALA A 38 1.95 -2.76 -0.85
C ALA A 38 0.68 -3.34 -0.20
N TRP A 39 0.27 -2.81 0.95
CA TRP A 39 -0.93 -3.30 1.64
C TRP A 39 -2.21 -3.08 0.85
N ARG A 40 -2.37 -1.89 0.27
CA ARG A 40 -3.60 -1.56 -0.46
C ARG A 40 -3.73 -2.30 -1.78
N ALA A 41 -2.62 -2.55 -2.47
CA ALA A 41 -2.61 -3.22 -3.76
C ALA A 41 -2.55 -4.75 -3.66
N ALA A 42 -2.18 -5.32 -2.51
CA ALA A 42 -2.08 -6.78 -2.31
C ALA A 42 -3.29 -7.59 -2.84
N PRO A 43 -4.56 -7.17 -2.64
CA PRO A 43 -5.72 -7.89 -3.19
C PRO A 43 -5.80 -7.93 -4.72
N LEU A 44 -5.06 -7.08 -5.43
CA LEU A 44 -5.02 -7.05 -6.90
C LEU A 44 -4.06 -8.10 -7.49
N GLY A 45 -3.36 -8.87 -6.65
CA GLY A 45 -2.37 -9.86 -7.05
C GLY A 45 -1.08 -9.23 -7.57
N THR A 46 -0.46 -9.83 -8.58
CA THR A 46 0.74 -9.33 -9.26
C THR A 46 0.41 -8.13 -10.16
N ALA A 47 -0.02 -7.02 -9.55
CA ALA A 47 -0.40 -5.80 -10.23
C ALA A 47 0.79 -4.84 -10.36
N GLY A 48 1.14 -4.49 -11.60
CA GLY A 48 2.13 -3.46 -11.88
C GLY A 48 1.57 -2.04 -11.66
N PRO A 49 2.43 -1.01 -11.76
CA PRO A 49 2.09 0.37 -11.42
C PRO A 49 0.91 0.93 -12.23
N VAL A 50 0.75 0.53 -13.50
CA VAL A 50 -0.39 0.97 -14.33
C VAL A 50 -1.72 0.47 -13.76
N ARG A 51 -1.82 -0.83 -13.45
CA ARG A 51 -3.05 -1.41 -12.90
C ARG A 51 -3.37 -0.83 -11.51
N VAL A 52 -2.34 -0.63 -10.70
CA VAL A 52 -2.49 -0.02 -9.38
C VAL A 52 -2.94 1.44 -9.50
N ALA A 53 -2.36 2.23 -10.41
CA ALA A 53 -2.77 3.62 -10.64
C ALA A 53 -4.22 3.72 -11.16
N SER A 54 -4.66 2.78 -12.02
CA SER A 54 -6.06 2.73 -12.45
C SER A 54 -7.03 2.44 -11.30
N ALA A 55 -6.68 1.51 -10.40
CA ALA A 55 -7.50 1.21 -9.22
C ALA A 55 -7.46 2.35 -8.19
N PHE A 56 -6.35 3.06 -8.10
CA PHE A 56 -6.11 4.17 -7.18
C PHE A 56 -6.12 5.52 -7.90
N TYR A 57 -7.13 5.75 -8.75
CA TYR A 57 -7.25 6.91 -9.64
C TYR A 57 -7.17 8.29 -8.97
N SER A 58 -7.29 8.37 -7.64
CA SER A 58 -7.11 9.60 -6.87
C SER A 58 -5.64 9.97 -6.62
N PHE A 59 -4.69 9.07 -6.89
CA PHE A 59 -3.26 9.33 -6.76
C PHE A 59 -2.64 9.74 -8.10
N SER A 60 -1.57 10.52 -8.05
CA SER A 60 -0.73 10.79 -9.22
C SER A 60 -0.14 9.48 -9.74
N PRO A 61 -0.27 9.16 -11.05
CA PRO A 61 0.37 7.99 -11.64
C PRO A 61 1.89 7.93 -11.42
N ASP A 62 2.57 9.08 -11.44
CA ASP A 62 4.01 9.16 -11.21
C ASP A 62 4.38 8.80 -9.76
N MET A 63 3.55 9.20 -8.80
CA MET A 63 3.72 8.80 -7.40
C MET A 63 3.53 7.30 -7.24
N VAL A 64 2.51 6.72 -7.87
CA VAL A 64 2.29 5.27 -7.84
C VAL A 64 3.47 4.54 -8.47
N ALA A 65 3.93 4.97 -9.65
CA ALA A 65 5.06 4.37 -10.35
C ALA A 65 6.37 4.43 -9.55
N ARG A 66 6.56 5.45 -8.70
CA ARG A 66 7.71 5.57 -7.82
C ARG A 66 7.75 4.51 -6.71
N TYR A 67 6.59 4.12 -6.18
CA TYR A 67 6.50 3.26 -4.99
C TYR A 67 5.94 1.86 -5.26
N VAL A 68 5.37 1.62 -6.44
CA VAL A 68 4.89 0.31 -6.87
C VAL A 68 5.88 -0.26 -7.89
N PRO A 69 6.66 -1.28 -7.52
CA PRO A 69 7.59 -1.91 -8.46
C PRO A 69 6.83 -2.53 -9.64
N GLY A 70 7.50 -2.60 -10.79
CA GLY A 70 6.95 -3.30 -11.96
C GLY A 70 6.62 -4.75 -11.60
N ALA A 71 5.43 -5.22 -12.01
CA ALA A 71 5.09 -6.63 -11.87
C ALA A 71 6.12 -7.44 -12.67
N ARG A 72 6.87 -8.30 -12.00
CA ARG A 72 7.70 -9.30 -12.67
C ARG A 72 6.75 -10.39 -13.21
N PRO A 73 6.91 -10.82 -14.48
CA PRO A 73 6.06 -11.86 -15.08
C PRO A 73 6.07 -13.17 -14.29
#